data_AF-A0A537JIK4-F1
#
_entry.id   AF-A0A537JIK4-F1
#
_cell.length_a   1.000
_cell.length_b   1.000
_cell.length_c   1.000
_cell.angle_alpha   90.00
_cell.angle_beta   90.00
_cell.angle_gamma   90.00
#
_symmetry.space_group_name_H-M   'P 1'
#
loop_
_entity.id
_entity.type
_entity.pdbx_description
1 polymer ?
#
loop_
_entity_poly.entity_id
_entity_poly.type
_entity_poly.pdbx_seq_one_letter_code
_entity_poly.pdbx_strand_id
1 'polypeptide(L)' 'MKYLTGFLAFWYNFIIGDDWTIAVGVVLALALGAWLARSHVDAWLWLPLAVGVVLVFSLWRAVKAPDARM' A
#
# COMPACT_ATOMS: atom_id res chain seq x y z
N MET A 1 -10.39 5.24 -26.84
CA MET A 1 -9.19 5.87 -26.24
C MET A 1 -9.51 6.67 -24.97
N LYS A 2 -10.42 7.66 -25.00
CA LYS A 2 -10.72 8.55 -23.85
C LYS A 2 -11.17 7.81 -22.58
N TYR A 3 -11.96 6.75 -22.73
CA TYR A 3 -12.43 5.94 -21.59
C TYR A 3 -11.31 5.12 -20.94
N LEU A 4 -10.38 4.59 -21.74
CA LEU A 4 -9.27 3.78 -21.24
C LEU A 4 -8.25 4.64 -20.48
N THR A 5 -7.93 5.83 -21.01
CA THR A 5 -7.07 6.79 -20.33
C THR A 5 -7.69 7.34 -19.05
N GLY A 6 -8.99 7.66 -19.08
CA GLY A 6 -9.71 8.09 -17.87
C GLY A 6 -9.73 7.02 -16.78
N PHE A 7 -9.94 5.77 -17.15
CA PHE A 7 -9.93 4.64 -16.23
C PHE A 7 -8.55 4.44 -15.58
N LEU A 8 -7.47 4.39 -16.36
CA LEU A 8 -6.12 4.22 -15.83
C LEU A 8 -5.67 5.41 -14.97
N ALA A 9 -5.98 6.63 -15.40
CA ALA A 9 -5.68 7.84 -14.63
C ALA A 9 -6.45 7.88 -13.30
N PHE A 10 -7.71 7.41 -13.29
CA PHE A 10 -8.47 7.28 -12.05
C PHE A 10 -7.78 6.35 -11.07
N TRP A 11 -7.40 5.13 -11.49
CA TRP A 11 -6.71 4.18 -10.60
C TRP A 11 -5.37 4.71 -10.11
N TYR A 12 -4.61 5.38 -10.97
CA TYR A 12 -3.35 6.01 -10.56
C TYR A 12 -3.58 7.07 -9.49
N ASN A 13 -4.53 7.99 -9.70
CA ASN A 13 -4.85 9.04 -8.75
C ASN A 13 -5.45 8.49 -7.45
N PHE A 14 -6.26 7.44 -7.53
CA PHE A 14 -6.92 6.83 -6.38
C PHE A 14 -5.94 6.03 -5.51
N ILE A 15 -5.02 5.26 -6.10
CA ILE A 15 -4.09 4.42 -5.32
C ILE A 15 -2.83 5.21 -4.95
N ILE A 16 -2.15 5.79 -5.94
CA ILE A 16 -0.86 6.44 -5.74
C ILE A 16 -1.04 7.89 -5.25
N GLY A 17 -2.08 8.57 -5.74
CA GLY A 17 -2.38 9.95 -5.36
C GLY A 17 -2.95 10.10 -3.95
N ASP A 18 -3.64 9.08 -3.42
CA ASP A 18 -4.17 9.07 -2.05
C ASP A 18 -3.06 8.85 -1.02
N ASP A 19 -2.35 7.71 -1.08
CA ASP A 19 -1.17 7.46 -0.25
C ASP A 19 -0.15 6.53 -0.94
N TRP A 20 0.93 7.13 -1.44
CA TRP A 20 2.05 6.40 -2.06
C TRP A 20 2.71 5.37 -1.12
N THR A 21 2.67 5.58 0.19
CA THR A 21 3.21 4.65 1.19
C THR A 21 2.45 3.34 1.19
N ILE A 22 1.11 3.40 1.08
CA ILE A 22 0.28 2.20 1.01
C ILE A 22 0.59 1.43 -0.27
N ALA A 23 0.69 2.13 -1.41
CA ALA A 23 1.04 1.50 -2.69
C ALA A 23 2.38 0.74 -2.61
N VAL A 24 3.43 1.37 -2.09
CA VAL A 24 4.74 0.73 -1.88
C VAL A 24 4.65 -0.42 -0.87
N GLY A 25 3.94 -0.21 0.24
CA GLY A 25 3.71 -1.22 1.27
C GLY A 25 3.07 -2.49 0.73
N VAL A 26 2.05 -2.36 -0.13
CA VAL A 26 1.37 -3.50 -0.78
C VAL A 26 2.34 -4.25 -1.69
N VAL A 27 3.10 -3.56 -2.53
CA VAL A 27 4.08 -4.21 -3.43
C VAL A 27 5.11 -4.99 -2.63
N LEU A 28 5.66 -4.40 -1.56
CA LEU A 28 6.62 -5.08 -0.68
C LEU A 28 6.00 -6.26 0.06
N ALA A 29 4.77 -6.11 0.58
CA ALA A 29 4.05 -7.16 1.27
C ALA A 29 3.83 -8.38 0.36
N LEU A 30 3.42 -8.15 -0.89
CA LEU A 30 3.23 -9.21 -1.87
C LEU A 30 4.55 -9.84 -2.32
N ALA A 31 5.59 -9.04 -2.55
CA ALA A 31 6.90 -9.55 -2.96
C ALA A 31 7.52 -10.47 -1.89
N LEU A 32 7.47 -10.03 -0.63
CA LEU A 32 7.92 -10.84 0.51
C LEU A 32 7.01 -12.06 0.69
N GLY A 33 5.68 -11.90 0.60
CA GLY A 33 4.74 -13.01 0.70
C GLY A 33 5.00 -14.09 -0.36
N ALA A 34 5.30 -13.69 -1.61
CA ALA A 34 5.66 -14.60 -2.68
C ALA A 34 6.99 -15.32 -2.41
N TRP A 35 7.95 -14.66 -1.78
CA TRP A 35 9.20 -15.29 -1.34
C TRP A 35 8.96 -16.29 -0.20
N LEU A 36 8.18 -15.93 0.82
CA LEU A 36 7.79 -16.82 1.91
C LEU A 36 7.01 -18.05 1.41
N ALA A 37 6.12 -17.87 0.44
CA ALA A 37 5.37 -18.98 -0.14
C ALA A 37 6.27 -20.01 -0.85
N ARG A 38 7.44 -19.58 -1.37
CA ARG A 38 8.42 -20.48 -1.99
C ARG A 38 9.29 -21.21 -0.97
N SER A 39 9.39 -20.73 0.27
CA SER A 39 10.23 -21.32 1.31
C SER A 39 9.51 -22.38 2.17
N HIS A 40 8.31 -22.83 1.77
CA HIS A 40 7.48 -23.79 2.52
C HIS A 40 7.16 -23.35 3.96
N VAL A 41 7.20 -22.04 4.23
CA VAL A 41 6.82 -21.47 5.52
C VAL A 41 5.33 -21.14 5.49
N ASP A 42 4.60 -21.54 6.54
CA ASP A 42 3.19 -21.16 6.73
C ASP A 42 3.05 -19.66 7.00
N ALA A 43 2.90 -18.89 5.92
CA ALA A 43 2.90 -17.44 5.94
C ALA A 43 1.48 -16.84 6.03
N TRP A 44 0.49 -17.57 6.54
CA TRP A 44 -0.89 -17.08 6.55
C TRP A 44 -1.07 -15.77 7.35
N LEU A 45 -0.32 -15.59 8.44
CA LEU A 45 -0.30 -14.36 9.24
C LEU A 45 0.51 -13.22 8.61
N TRP A 46 1.32 -13.50 7.58
CA TRP A 46 2.18 -12.49 6.97
C TRP A 46 1.36 -11.31 6.42
N LEU A 47 0.33 -11.60 5.63
CA LEU A 47 -0.50 -10.55 5.02
C LEU A 47 -1.24 -9.71 6.09
N PRO A 48 -1.94 -10.28 7.08
CA PRO A 48 -2.51 -9.52 8.18
C PRO A 48 -1.50 -8.63 8.91
N LEU A 49 -0.30 -9.15 9.20
CA LEU A 49 0.77 -8.39 9.86
C LEU A 49 1.29 -7.25 8.98
N ALA A 50 1.57 -7.52 7.71
CA ALA A 50 2.05 -6.52 6.77
C ALA A 50 1.03 -5.39 6.58
N VAL A 51 -0.26 -5.72 6.46
CA VAL A 51 -1.34 -4.73 6.41
C VAL A 51 -1.38 -3.90 7.69
N GLY A 52 -1.35 -4.53 8.86
CA GLY A 52 -1.33 -3.82 10.14
C GLY A 52 -0.16 -2.83 10.24
N VAL A 53 1.05 -3.25 9.86
CA VAL A 53 2.25 -2.41 9.87
C VAL A 53 2.11 -1.22 8.91
N VAL A 54 1.67 -1.46 7.66
CA VAL A 54 1.52 -0.40 6.66
C VAL A 54 0.47 0.62 7.09
N LEU A 55 -0.67 0.17 7.64
CA LEU A 55 -1.72 1.06 8.13
C LEU A 55 -1.28 1.90 9.32
N VAL A 56 -0.64 1.28 10.32
CA VAL A 56 -0.12 2.01 11.49
C VAL A 56 0.90 3.05 11.04
N PHE A 57 1.79 2.69 10.12
CA PHE A 57 2.81 3.61 9.60
C PHE A 57 2.20 4.76 8.77
N SER A 58 1.25 4.46 7.87
CA SER A 58 0.53 5.47 7.09
C SER A 58 -0.21 6.45 8.02
N LEU A 59 -0.94 5.94 9.01
CA LEU A 59 -1.66 6.75 10.00
C LEU A 59 -0.71 7.62 10.82
N TRP A 60 0.38 7.03 11.32
CA TRP A 60 1.38 7.77 12.10
C TRP A 60 2.00 8.92 11.31
N ARG A 61 2.30 8.68 10.03
CA ARG A 61 2.82 9.72 9.14
C ARG A 61 1.78 10.82 8.89
N ALA A 62 0.52 10.45 8.65
CA ALA A 62 -0.56 11.40 8.44
C ALA A 62 -0.80 12.29 9.67
N VAL A 63 -0.78 11.71 10.89
CA VAL A 63 -0.94 12.46 12.14
C VAL A 63 0.25 13.38 12.44
N LYS A 64 1.47 12.99 12.06
CA LYS A 64 2.68 13.79 12.28
C LYS A 64 2.92 14.87 11.24
N ALA A 65 2.30 14.77 10.07
CA ALA A 65 2.38 15.82 9.07
C ALA A 65 1.74 17.08 9.68
N PRO A 66 2.48 18.20 9.82
CA PRO A 66 1.88 19.46 10.24
C PRO A 66 0.75 19.80 9.27
N ASP A 67 -0.43 20.08 9.80
CA ASP A 67 -1.54 20.57 8.99
C ASP A 67 -1.07 21.84 8.28
N ALA A 68 -0.83 21.78 6.96
CA ALA A 68 -0.45 22.95 6.16
C ALA A 68 -1.62 23.95 5.98
N ARG A 69 -2.70 23.77 6.76
CA ARG A 69 -3.95 24.53 6.73
C ARG A 69 -4.21 25.32 8.02
N MET A 70 -3.30 25.29 9.00
CA MET A 70 -3.36 26.14 10.19
C MET A 70 -2.43 27.35 10.07
#